data_AF-A0A561UVY6-F1
#
_entry.id   AF-A0A561UVY6-F1
#
_cell.length_a   1.000
_cell.length_b   1.000
_cell.length_c   1.000
_cell.angle_alpha   90.00
_cell.angle_beta   90.00
_cell.angle_gamma   90.00
#
_symmetry.space_group_name_H-M   'P 1'
#
loop_
_entity.id
_entity.type
_entity.pdbx_description
1 polymer ?
#
loop_
_entity_poly.entity_id
_entity_poly.type
_entity_poly.pdbx_seq_one_letter_code
_entity_poly.pdbx_strand_id
1 'polypeptide(L)'
;MADRIPAVSFFGVADETHAAWFELKTQGRERFRPAGAGGVPSLPMTDIDELTGLFEALGADDAPGWADSEAEENIPQLARYRFLRMVWQDIDAWSAAAPDWVEAYRKAGLAGGAVERALRLGLTPGELGEIAREVAKETAFGLLYGLADPADGDLPPETEARLPGWCLAELSPEGRPTGRVLDALYEDLDEVEPQGPTGGAA
;
A
#
# COMPACT_ATOMS: atom_id res chain seq x y z
N MET A 1 13.26 -20.44 -41.51
CA MET A 1 12.48 -21.34 -40.63
C MET A 1 12.92 -20.99 -39.21
N ALA A 2 12.20 -20.05 -38.61
CA ALA A 2 12.50 -19.51 -37.28
C ALA A 2 11.16 -19.41 -36.56
N ASP A 3 10.98 -20.25 -35.55
CA ASP A 3 9.78 -20.30 -34.73
C ASP A 3 9.67 -19.01 -33.90
N ARG A 4 8.59 -18.26 -34.15
CA ARG A 4 8.16 -17.16 -33.28
C ARG A 4 7.35 -17.76 -32.14
N ILE A 5 7.90 -17.69 -30.93
CA ILE A 5 7.13 -17.82 -29.69
C ILE A 5 6.13 -16.65 -29.65
N PRO A 6 4.81 -16.89 -29.52
CA PRO A 6 3.86 -15.79 -29.44
C PRO A 6 3.98 -15.10 -28.08
N ALA A 7 4.03 -13.78 -28.12
CA ALA A 7 3.94 -12.92 -26.94
C ALA A 7 2.65 -13.25 -26.17
N VAL A 8 2.79 -13.60 -24.89
CA VAL A 8 1.68 -13.72 -23.96
C VAL A 8 1.21 -12.31 -23.64
N SER A 9 0.11 -11.88 -24.24
CA SER A 9 -0.56 -10.63 -23.92
C SER A 9 -1.15 -10.73 -22.51
N PHE A 10 -0.47 -10.13 -21.51
CA PHE A 10 -0.99 -9.91 -20.17
C PHE A 10 -1.99 -8.74 -20.18
N PHE A 11 -3.17 -8.97 -20.73
CA PHE A 11 -4.37 -8.18 -20.46
C PHE A 11 -5.51 -9.17 -20.24
N GLY A 12 -5.50 -9.78 -19.05
CA GLY A 12 -6.63 -10.54 -18.56
C GLY A 12 -7.76 -9.57 -18.23
N VAL A 13 -8.89 -9.76 -18.92
CA VAL A 13 -10.21 -9.25 -18.54
C VAL A 13 -10.36 -9.41 -17.03
N ALA A 14 -10.63 -8.32 -16.32
CA ALA A 14 -11.07 -8.42 -14.93
C ALA A 14 -12.33 -9.29 -14.92
N ASP A 15 -12.19 -10.50 -14.38
CA ASP A 15 -13.32 -11.38 -14.11
C ASP A 15 -14.36 -10.61 -13.28
N GLU A 16 -15.66 -10.78 -13.56
CA GLU A 16 -16.75 -10.06 -12.89
C GLU A 16 -16.66 -10.20 -11.36
N THR A 17 -16.04 -11.29 -10.89
CA THR A 17 -15.73 -11.58 -9.48
C THR A 17 -14.65 -10.65 -8.89
N HIS A 18 -13.58 -10.35 -9.65
CA HIS A 18 -12.54 -9.41 -9.24
C HIS A 18 -13.08 -7.97 -9.29
N ALA A 19 -13.92 -7.66 -10.28
CA ALA A 19 -14.63 -6.39 -10.38
C ALA A 19 -15.61 -6.21 -9.21
N ALA A 20 -16.38 -7.22 -8.82
CA ALA A 20 -17.32 -7.14 -7.69
C ALA A 20 -16.61 -6.92 -6.34
N TRP A 21 -15.49 -7.61 -6.11
CA TRP A 21 -14.65 -7.37 -4.93
C TRP A 21 -13.99 -5.98 -4.96
N PHE A 22 -13.51 -5.54 -6.11
CA PHE A 22 -12.93 -4.20 -6.30
C PHE A 22 -13.99 -3.09 -6.16
N GLU A 23 -15.21 -3.31 -6.61
CA GLU A 23 -16.35 -2.39 -6.51
C GLU A 23 -16.83 -2.25 -5.06
N LEU A 24 -16.88 -3.35 -4.31
CA LEU A 24 -17.10 -3.33 -2.85
C LEU A 24 -16.02 -2.52 -2.11
N LYS A 25 -14.75 -2.58 -2.55
CA LYS A 25 -13.64 -1.80 -1.97
C LYS A 25 -13.64 -0.31 -2.38
N THR A 26 -14.16 0.04 -3.55
CA THR A 26 -13.98 1.38 -4.14
C THR A 26 -15.14 2.34 -3.91
N GLN A 27 -16.32 1.88 -3.49
CA GLN A 27 -17.50 2.72 -3.19
C GLN A 27 -17.30 3.77 -2.07
N GLY A 28 -16.15 3.78 -1.39
CA GLY A 28 -15.76 4.81 -0.41
C GLY A 28 -14.74 5.86 -0.87
N ARG A 29 -14.30 5.89 -2.15
CA ARG A 29 -13.21 6.78 -2.60
C ARG A 29 -13.55 7.50 -3.93
N GLU A 30 -14.32 8.58 -3.88
CA GLU A 30 -14.50 9.49 -5.04
C GLU A 30 -13.43 10.61 -5.10
N ARG A 31 -13.11 11.03 -6.35
CA ARG A 31 -11.80 11.54 -6.81
C ARG A 31 -11.56 13.05 -6.70
N PHE A 32 -10.30 13.37 -6.42
CA PHE A 32 -9.64 14.68 -6.49
C PHE A 32 -9.34 15.13 -7.94
N ARG A 33 -9.38 16.45 -8.20
CA ARG A 33 -9.00 17.10 -9.48
C ARG A 33 -8.17 18.36 -9.19
N PRO A 34 -6.89 18.48 -9.62
CA PRO A 34 -6.12 19.69 -9.35
C PRO A 34 -6.32 20.75 -10.44
N ALA A 35 -6.21 22.01 -10.03
CA ALA A 35 -6.16 23.17 -10.93
C ALA A 35 -4.99 24.09 -10.57
N GLY A 36 -4.26 24.54 -11.61
CA GLY A 36 -3.64 25.87 -11.71
C GLY A 36 -2.41 26.17 -10.86
N ALA A 37 -1.25 26.19 -11.51
CA ALA A 37 0.05 26.62 -10.97
C ALA A 37 0.09 28.12 -10.62
N GLY A 38 0.63 28.44 -9.44
CA GLY A 38 0.99 29.81 -9.05
C GLY A 38 1.77 29.81 -7.73
N GLY A 39 3.05 30.20 -7.83
CA GLY A 39 3.98 30.64 -6.78
C GLY A 39 4.05 29.81 -5.51
N VAL A 40 5.17 29.11 -5.27
CA VAL A 40 5.43 28.35 -4.03
C VAL A 40 5.78 29.33 -2.90
N PRO A 41 4.95 29.50 -1.87
CA PRO A 41 5.39 30.08 -0.61
C PRO A 41 6.07 28.98 0.21
N SER A 42 7.15 29.30 0.91
CA SER A 42 7.71 28.44 1.96
C SER A 42 6.61 28.09 2.96
N LEU A 43 6.30 26.80 3.15
CA LEU A 43 5.36 26.36 4.18
C LEU A 43 5.92 26.76 5.56
N PRO A 44 5.13 27.37 6.45
CA PRO A 44 5.57 27.65 7.81
C PRO A 44 5.84 26.31 8.53
N MET A 45 6.84 26.28 9.41
CA MET A 45 7.06 25.16 10.33
C MET A 45 5.73 24.88 11.05
N THR A 46 5.12 23.72 10.79
CA THR A 46 3.89 23.31 11.47
C THR A 46 4.16 23.22 12.96
N ASP A 47 3.21 23.69 13.77
CA ASP A 47 3.30 23.60 15.23
C ASP A 47 3.36 22.12 15.65
N ILE A 48 4.26 21.77 16.58
CA ILE A 48 4.49 20.38 17.00
C ILE A 48 3.24 19.77 17.66
N ASP A 49 2.47 20.61 18.35
CA ASP A 49 1.19 20.25 18.95
C ASP A 49 0.15 19.93 17.86
N GLU A 50 0.16 20.69 16.75
CA GLU A 50 -0.72 20.44 15.60
C GLU A 50 -0.34 19.13 14.90
N LEU A 51 0.95 18.88 14.65
CA LEU A 51 1.43 17.63 14.07
C LEU A 51 1.06 16.42 14.93
N THR A 52 1.28 16.52 16.24
CA THR A 52 0.91 15.47 17.20
C THR A 52 -0.57 15.13 17.10
N GLY A 53 -1.44 16.15 17.12
CA GLY A 53 -2.89 15.94 16.99
C GLY A 53 -3.30 15.29 15.67
N LEU A 54 -2.57 15.53 14.57
CA LEU A 54 -2.80 14.88 13.28
C LEU A 54 -2.40 13.40 13.31
N PHE A 55 -1.27 13.05 13.92
CA PHE A 55 -0.87 11.65 14.10
C PHE A 55 -1.82 10.88 15.02
N GLU A 56 -2.27 11.49 16.12
CA GLU A 56 -3.30 10.90 17.00
C GLU A 56 -4.60 10.62 16.22
N ALA A 57 -5.05 11.56 15.39
CA ALA A 57 -6.24 11.38 14.56
C ALA A 57 -6.07 10.27 13.50
N LEU A 58 -4.83 10.00 13.08
CA LEU A 58 -4.50 8.87 12.22
C LEU A 58 -4.32 7.56 13.00
N GLY A 59 -4.26 7.61 14.34
CA GLY A 59 -4.12 6.45 15.22
C GLY A 59 -2.68 5.97 15.37
N ALA A 60 -1.70 6.88 15.40
CA ALA A 60 -0.32 6.55 15.73
C ALA A 60 -0.16 6.21 17.22
N ASP A 61 0.53 5.11 17.51
CA ASP A 61 0.81 4.67 18.88
C ASP A 61 1.78 5.63 19.61
N ASP A 62 2.73 6.22 18.88
CA ASP A 62 3.66 7.24 19.37
C ASP A 62 3.55 8.55 18.57
N ALA A 63 2.37 9.17 18.60
CA ALA A 63 2.11 10.42 17.88
C ALA A 63 3.13 11.55 18.16
N PRO A 64 3.59 11.78 19.42
CA PRO A 64 4.64 12.76 19.69
C PRO A 64 5.98 12.40 19.03
N GLY A 65 6.42 11.12 19.07
CA GLY A 65 7.66 10.70 18.43
C GLY A 65 7.67 10.92 16.91
N TRP A 66 6.55 10.63 16.24
CA TRP A 66 6.40 10.93 14.81
C TRP A 66 6.42 12.43 14.50
N ALA A 67 5.80 13.25 15.35
CA ALA A 67 5.79 14.71 15.20
C ALA A 67 7.19 15.32 15.44
N ASP A 68 7.90 14.85 16.46
CA ASP A 68 9.28 15.25 16.76
C ASP A 68 10.20 14.94 15.57
N SER A 69 10.12 13.72 15.02
CA SER A 69 10.95 13.32 13.86
C SER A 69 10.68 14.19 12.63
N GLU A 70 9.41 14.53 12.34
CA GLU A 70 9.11 15.47 11.24
C GLU A 70 9.72 16.85 11.46
N ALA A 71 9.59 17.38 12.67
CA ALA A 71 10.08 18.71 13.03
C ALA A 71 11.61 18.79 13.01
N GLU A 72 12.31 17.75 13.47
CA GLU A 72 13.77 17.71 13.56
C GLU A 72 14.45 17.34 12.23
N GLU A 73 13.88 16.39 11.50
CA GLU A 73 14.52 15.80 10.30
C GLU A 73 14.01 16.43 8.99
N ASN A 74 12.92 17.18 9.04
CA ASN A 74 12.26 17.78 7.87
C ASN A 74 11.82 16.73 6.82
N ILE A 75 11.52 15.51 7.26
CA ILE A 75 10.98 14.40 6.47
C ILE A 75 9.45 14.41 6.58
N PRO A 76 8.69 14.16 5.49
CA PRO A 76 7.22 14.23 5.51
C PRO A 76 6.57 13.05 6.26
N GLN A 77 6.84 12.91 7.55
CA GLN A 77 6.38 11.79 8.38
C GLN A 77 4.86 11.67 8.39
N LEU A 78 4.13 12.77 8.45
CA LEU A 78 2.68 12.72 8.44
C LEU A 78 2.14 12.14 7.13
N ALA A 79 2.78 12.48 6.00
CA ALA A 79 2.44 11.91 4.70
C ALA A 79 2.82 10.43 4.61
N ARG A 80 4.00 10.05 5.13
CA ARG A 80 4.48 8.65 5.20
C ARG A 80 3.52 7.78 6.01
N TYR A 81 3.23 8.18 7.24
CA TYR A 81 2.33 7.48 8.14
C TYR A 81 0.93 7.33 7.54
N ARG A 82 0.37 8.43 6.99
CA ARG A 82 -0.95 8.39 6.34
C ARG A 82 -0.97 7.39 5.18
N PHE A 83 0.08 7.35 4.37
CA PHE A 83 0.17 6.42 3.25
C PHE A 83 0.30 4.97 3.74
N LEU A 84 1.19 4.69 4.69
CA LEU A 84 1.39 3.34 5.21
C LEU A 84 0.17 2.81 5.96
N ARG A 85 -0.54 3.67 6.70
CA ARG A 85 -1.84 3.31 7.30
C ARG A 85 -2.84 2.84 6.25
N MET A 86 -2.93 3.53 5.12
CA MET A 86 -3.80 3.10 4.01
C MET A 86 -3.35 1.75 3.44
N VAL A 87 -2.05 1.53 3.29
CA VAL A 87 -1.49 0.23 2.84
C VAL A 87 -1.87 -0.89 3.80
N TRP A 88 -1.74 -0.67 5.11
CA TRP A 88 -2.14 -1.63 6.13
C TRP A 88 -3.63 -1.95 6.13
N GLN A 89 -4.50 -0.96 5.89
CA GLN A 89 -5.93 -1.21 5.73
C GLN A 89 -6.22 -2.17 4.56
N ASP A 90 -5.44 -2.09 3.47
CA ASP A 90 -5.58 -3.00 2.34
C ASP A 90 -4.98 -4.39 2.61
N ILE A 91 -3.87 -4.47 3.36
CA ILE A 91 -3.26 -5.73 3.83
C ILE A 91 -4.22 -6.47 4.78
N ASP A 92 -4.71 -5.79 5.83
CA ASP A 92 -5.58 -6.38 6.85
C ASP A 92 -6.93 -6.84 6.29
N ALA A 93 -7.41 -6.19 5.22
CA ALA A 93 -8.62 -6.60 4.53
C ALA A 93 -8.57 -8.05 4.01
N TRP A 94 -7.37 -8.59 3.72
CA TRP A 94 -7.23 -9.98 3.29
C TRP A 94 -7.52 -11.00 4.40
N SER A 95 -7.22 -10.65 5.65
CA SER A 95 -7.58 -11.47 6.81
C SER A 95 -9.02 -11.21 7.24
N ALA A 96 -9.42 -9.93 7.38
CA ALA A 96 -10.73 -9.56 7.88
C ALA A 96 -11.90 -10.03 6.98
N ALA A 97 -11.72 -10.02 5.66
CA ALA A 97 -12.74 -10.42 4.69
C ALA A 97 -12.62 -11.89 4.24
N ALA A 98 -11.83 -12.71 4.95
CA ALA A 98 -11.50 -14.06 4.50
C ALA A 98 -12.69 -14.97 4.23
N PRO A 99 -13.73 -15.04 5.08
CA PRO A 99 -14.92 -15.83 4.76
C PRO A 99 -15.55 -15.49 3.41
N ASP A 100 -15.62 -14.21 3.07
CA ASP A 100 -16.30 -13.72 1.88
C ASP A 100 -15.48 -13.97 0.62
N TRP A 101 -14.18 -13.61 0.61
CA TRP A 101 -13.36 -13.82 -0.57
C TRP A 101 -13.06 -15.31 -0.81
N VAL A 102 -12.92 -16.12 0.24
CA VAL A 102 -12.73 -17.58 0.09
C VAL A 102 -13.94 -18.21 -0.59
N GLU A 103 -15.15 -17.82 -0.19
CA GLU A 103 -16.38 -18.31 -0.81
C GLU A 103 -16.53 -17.83 -2.26
N ALA A 104 -16.19 -16.57 -2.54
CA ALA A 104 -16.20 -16.02 -3.90
C ALA A 104 -15.22 -16.77 -4.81
N TYR A 105 -13.98 -17.00 -4.34
CA TYR A 105 -12.96 -17.72 -5.09
C TYR A 105 -13.34 -19.17 -5.33
N ARG A 106 -13.90 -19.86 -4.33
CA ARG A 106 -14.39 -21.23 -4.47
C ARG A 106 -15.45 -21.37 -5.58
N LYS A 107 -16.32 -20.37 -5.75
CA LYS A 107 -17.39 -20.38 -6.76
C LYS A 107 -16.90 -20.06 -8.16
N ALA A 108 -16.07 -19.03 -8.31
CA ALA A 108 -15.76 -18.46 -9.63
C ALA A 108 -14.33 -17.94 -9.79
N GLY A 109 -13.50 -17.97 -8.75
CA GLY A 109 -12.15 -17.41 -8.82
C GLY A 109 -11.18 -18.25 -9.65
N LEU A 110 -10.19 -17.60 -10.25
CA LEU A 110 -9.11 -18.25 -10.99
C LEU A 110 -8.34 -19.29 -10.14
N ALA A 111 -8.22 -19.03 -8.82
CA ALA A 111 -7.61 -19.95 -7.87
C ALA A 111 -8.63 -20.87 -7.15
N GLY A 112 -9.89 -20.92 -7.60
CA GLY A 112 -10.98 -21.63 -6.92
C GLY A 112 -10.70 -23.10 -6.64
N GLY A 113 -10.07 -23.81 -7.58
CA GLY A 113 -9.68 -25.21 -7.37
C GLY A 113 -8.57 -25.39 -6.31
N ALA A 114 -7.70 -24.40 -6.10
CA ALA A 114 -6.71 -24.42 -5.02
C ALA A 114 -7.35 -24.14 -3.66
N VAL A 115 -8.23 -23.13 -3.60
CA VAL A 115 -9.02 -22.80 -2.41
C VAL A 115 -9.87 -24.00 -1.97
N GLU A 116 -10.58 -24.62 -2.91
CA GLU A 116 -11.40 -25.80 -2.61
C GLU A 116 -10.56 -26.98 -2.07
N ARG A 117 -9.37 -27.21 -2.64
CA ARG A 117 -8.45 -28.23 -2.11
C ARG A 117 -7.98 -27.90 -0.69
N ALA A 118 -7.62 -26.65 -0.42
CA ALA A 118 -7.19 -26.22 0.91
C ALA A 118 -8.29 -26.45 1.95
N LEU A 119 -9.53 -26.05 1.65
CA LEU A 119 -10.68 -26.30 2.51
C LEU A 119 -10.91 -27.80 2.76
N ARG A 120 -10.78 -28.65 1.72
CA ARG A 120 -10.89 -30.11 1.86
C ARG A 120 -9.77 -30.72 2.71
N LEU A 121 -8.60 -30.10 2.77
CA LEU A 121 -7.48 -30.50 3.62
C LEU A 121 -7.60 -29.98 5.06
N GLY A 122 -8.65 -29.21 5.36
CA GLY A 122 -8.97 -28.75 6.71
C GLY A 122 -8.57 -27.31 7.01
N LEU A 123 -8.00 -26.56 6.05
CA LEU A 123 -7.77 -25.13 6.26
C LEU A 123 -9.11 -24.40 6.35
N THR A 124 -9.19 -23.50 7.31
CA THR A 124 -10.31 -22.58 7.50
C THR A 124 -10.14 -21.34 6.63
N PRO A 125 -11.23 -20.60 6.34
CA PRO A 125 -11.10 -19.29 5.70
C PRO A 125 -10.18 -18.35 6.49
N GLY A 126 -10.20 -18.39 7.83
CA GLY A 126 -9.33 -17.57 8.67
C GLY A 126 -7.84 -17.82 8.41
N GLU A 127 -7.41 -19.10 8.42
CA GLU A 127 -6.01 -19.46 8.12
C GLU A 127 -5.60 -19.06 6.70
N LEU A 128 -6.52 -19.17 5.73
CA LEU A 128 -6.29 -18.67 4.37
C LEU A 128 -6.16 -17.14 4.34
N GLY A 129 -6.92 -16.44 5.17
CA GLY A 129 -6.85 -14.99 5.36
C GLY A 129 -5.53 -14.53 5.98
N GLU A 130 -5.03 -15.24 7.00
CA GLU A 130 -3.72 -15.00 7.61
C GLU A 130 -2.59 -15.16 6.57
N ILE A 131 -2.59 -16.27 5.82
CA ILE A 131 -1.61 -16.48 4.73
C ILE A 131 -1.72 -15.37 3.68
N ALA A 132 -2.94 -14.99 3.27
CA ALA A 132 -3.15 -13.95 2.27
C ALA A 132 -2.68 -12.57 2.77
N ARG A 133 -2.87 -12.26 4.05
CA ARG A 133 -2.37 -11.03 4.70
C ARG A 133 -0.84 -10.97 4.63
N GLU A 134 -0.14 -12.06 4.95
CA GLU A 134 1.32 -12.10 4.88
C GLU A 134 1.83 -11.94 3.44
N VAL A 135 1.19 -12.61 2.47
CA VAL A 135 1.53 -12.42 1.05
C VAL A 135 1.29 -10.96 0.60
N ALA A 136 0.21 -10.33 1.08
CA ALA A 136 -0.07 -8.93 0.79
C ALA A 136 0.97 -7.99 1.42
N LYS A 137 1.41 -8.26 2.66
CA LYS A 137 2.48 -7.53 3.35
C LYS A 137 3.80 -7.61 2.59
N GLU A 138 4.24 -8.82 2.23
CA GLU A 138 5.46 -9.04 1.45
C GLU A 138 5.40 -8.38 0.06
N THR A 139 4.24 -8.44 -0.59
CA THR A 139 4.02 -7.75 -1.87
C THR A 139 4.10 -6.24 -1.71
N ALA A 140 3.50 -5.69 -0.65
CA ALA A 140 3.57 -4.26 -0.34
C ALA A 140 5.03 -3.85 -0.06
N PHE A 141 5.76 -4.59 0.76
CA PHE A 141 7.18 -4.35 1.03
C PHE A 141 8.00 -4.27 -0.25
N GLY A 142 7.86 -5.26 -1.15
CA GLY A 142 8.58 -5.26 -2.44
C GLY A 142 8.26 -4.04 -3.31
N LEU A 143 7.00 -3.60 -3.34
CA LEU A 143 6.61 -2.38 -4.06
C LEU A 143 7.18 -1.11 -3.42
N LEU A 144 7.20 -1.01 -2.10
CA LEU A 144 7.78 0.13 -1.38
C LEU A 144 9.29 0.20 -1.55
N TYR A 145 9.97 -0.95 -1.54
CA TYR A 145 11.39 -1.05 -1.86
C TYR A 145 11.64 -0.57 -3.29
N GLY A 146 10.89 -1.05 -4.28
CA GLY A 146 11.01 -0.63 -5.67
C GLY A 146 10.65 0.84 -5.95
N LEU A 147 9.94 1.52 -5.04
CA LEU A 147 9.73 2.96 -5.10
C LEU A 147 10.98 3.75 -4.69
N ALA A 148 11.76 3.24 -3.74
CA ALA A 148 13.00 3.84 -3.26
C ALA A 148 14.19 3.47 -4.16
N ASP A 149 14.22 2.22 -4.61
CA ASP A 149 15.26 1.67 -5.48
C ASP A 149 14.62 1.05 -6.74
N PRO A 150 14.40 1.83 -7.81
CA PRO A 150 13.74 1.36 -9.03
C PRO A 150 14.62 0.43 -9.88
N ALA A 151 15.90 0.28 -9.50
CA ALA A 151 16.83 -0.64 -10.14
C ALA A 151 16.52 -2.08 -9.70
N ASP A 152 16.14 -2.94 -10.65
CA ASP A 152 16.03 -4.38 -10.42
C ASP A 152 17.36 -5.12 -10.65
N GLY A 153 18.37 -4.43 -11.17
CA GLY A 153 19.70 -4.97 -11.46
C GLY A 153 19.76 -5.90 -12.68
N ASP A 154 18.66 -6.03 -13.43
CA ASP A 154 18.56 -6.95 -14.57
C ASP A 154 19.06 -6.35 -15.89
N LEU A 155 19.44 -5.08 -15.88
CA LEU A 155 19.89 -4.34 -17.05
C LEU A 155 21.35 -3.90 -16.94
N PRO A 156 22.07 -3.76 -18.07
CA PRO A 156 23.38 -3.13 -18.07
C PRO A 156 23.31 -1.70 -17.50
N PRO A 157 24.28 -1.25 -16.69
CA PRO A 157 24.24 0.07 -16.04
C PRO A 157 24.03 1.25 -16.99
N GLU A 158 24.56 1.17 -18.22
CA GLU A 158 24.36 2.20 -19.25
C GLU A 158 22.93 2.26 -19.79
N THR A 159 22.19 1.16 -19.72
CA THR A 159 20.77 1.10 -20.09
C THR A 159 19.93 1.63 -18.95
N GLU A 160 20.22 1.20 -17.73
CA GLU A 160 19.54 1.63 -16.50
C GLU A 160 19.64 3.14 -16.29
N ALA A 161 20.81 3.74 -16.50
CA ALA A 161 21.02 5.19 -16.42
C ALA A 161 20.19 6.02 -17.43
N ARG A 162 19.55 5.37 -18.41
CA ARG A 162 18.70 6.01 -19.42
C ARG A 162 17.20 5.82 -19.16
N LEU A 163 16.84 5.04 -18.15
CA LEU A 163 15.45 4.82 -17.77
C LEU A 163 14.90 6.00 -16.94
N PRO A 164 13.59 6.25 -16.99
CA PRO A 164 12.98 7.27 -16.15
C PRO A 164 12.98 6.82 -14.67
N GLY A 165 13.29 7.74 -13.76
CA GLY A 165 13.02 7.54 -12.33
C GLY A 165 11.59 7.92 -11.96
N TRP A 166 11.18 7.53 -10.76
CA TRP A 166 9.91 7.92 -10.15
C TRP A 166 10.10 8.13 -8.64
N CYS A 167 9.15 8.80 -8.01
CA CYS A 167 9.05 8.90 -6.56
C CYS A 167 7.59 9.13 -6.16
N LEU A 168 7.28 8.87 -4.89
CA LEU A 168 6.05 9.35 -4.27
C LEU A 168 6.34 10.68 -3.58
N ALA A 169 5.57 11.72 -3.90
CA ALA A 169 5.78 13.06 -3.38
C ALA A 169 4.57 13.57 -2.59
N GLU A 170 4.83 14.33 -1.53
CA GLU A 170 3.81 14.98 -0.73
C GLU A 170 3.14 16.11 -1.52
N LEU A 171 1.82 16.21 -1.34
CA LEU A 171 1.01 17.30 -1.85
C LEU A 171 0.46 18.12 -0.69
N SER A 172 0.39 19.44 -0.88
CA SER A 172 -0.35 20.34 0.01
C SER A 172 -1.86 20.01 -0.01
N PRO A 173 -2.66 20.55 0.92
CA PRO A 173 -4.12 20.40 0.89
C PRO A 173 -4.78 20.87 -0.42
N GLU A 174 -4.17 21.82 -1.13
CA GLU A 174 -4.60 22.31 -2.45
C GLU A 174 -4.16 21.40 -3.60
N GLY A 175 -3.44 20.31 -3.29
CA GLY A 175 -2.89 19.32 -4.22
C GLY A 175 -1.69 19.81 -5.01
N ARG A 176 -0.91 20.74 -4.45
CA ARG A 176 0.34 21.22 -5.06
C ARG A 176 1.51 20.42 -4.50
N PRO A 177 2.49 20.00 -5.32
CA PRO A 177 3.70 19.37 -4.82
C PRO A 177 4.41 20.28 -3.80
N THR A 178 4.72 19.74 -2.62
CA THR A 178 5.49 20.47 -1.60
C THR A 178 6.99 20.41 -1.87
N GLY A 179 7.42 19.47 -2.72
CA GLY A 179 8.82 19.16 -2.99
C GLY A 179 9.41 18.13 -2.02
N ARG A 180 8.66 17.70 -1.00
CA ARG A 180 9.06 16.65 -0.07
C ARG A 180 8.73 15.28 -0.66
N VAL A 181 9.66 14.34 -0.55
CA VAL A 181 9.57 12.98 -1.11
C VAL A 181 9.34 11.99 0.03
N LEU A 182 8.45 11.03 -0.19
CA LEU A 182 8.23 9.90 0.70
C LEU A 182 9.20 8.78 0.27
N ASP A 183 10.42 8.83 0.79
CA ASP A 183 11.50 7.88 0.45
C ASP A 183 11.77 6.89 1.59
N ALA A 184 12.24 5.68 1.34
CA ALA A 184 12.47 4.65 2.37
C ALA A 184 11.19 4.26 3.17
N LEU A 185 10.03 4.21 2.50
CA LEU A 185 8.76 3.77 3.12
C LEU A 185 8.76 2.31 3.57
N TYR A 186 9.64 1.48 3.00
CA TYR A 186 9.76 0.07 3.34
C TYR A 186 10.37 -0.15 4.73
N GLU A 187 11.13 0.82 5.26
CA GLU A 187 11.74 0.75 6.59
C GLU A 187 10.68 0.89 7.70
N ASP A 188 9.66 1.73 7.47
CA ASP A 188 8.61 2.03 8.44
C ASP A 188 7.42 1.07 8.35
N LEU A 189 7.37 0.17 7.35
CA LEU A 189 6.19 -0.67 7.10
C LEU A 189 5.83 -1.52 8.32
N ASP A 190 6.83 -2.12 8.97
CA ASP A 190 6.63 -2.92 10.18
C ASP A 190 6.35 -2.06 11.42
N GLU A 191 6.91 -0.86 11.48
CA GLU A 191 6.73 0.05 12.63
C GLU A 191 5.28 0.52 12.76
N VAL A 192 4.61 0.71 11.63
CA VAL A 192 3.21 1.16 11.57
C VAL A 192 2.22 0.00 11.42
N GLU A 193 2.67 -1.24 11.61
CA GLU A 193 1.78 -2.41 11.66
C GLU A 193 0.75 -2.22 12.78
N PRO A 194 -0.57 -2.25 12.47
CA PRO A 194 -1.58 -2.19 13.51
C PRO A 194 -1.40 -3.37 14.44
N GLN A 195 -1.09 -3.09 15.71
CA GLN A 195 -1.12 -4.12 16.72
C GLN A 195 -2.57 -4.58 16.85
N GLY A 196 -2.85 -5.83 16.43
CA GLY A 196 -4.17 -6.42 16.63
C GLY A 196 -4.58 -6.30 18.10
N PRO A 197 -5.89 -6.35 18.43
CA PRO A 197 -6.29 -6.35 19.83
C PRO A 197 -5.53 -7.46 20.54
N THR A 198 -4.69 -7.08 21.52
CA THR A 198 -3.98 -8.04 22.37
C THR A 198 -5.03 -8.98 22.90
N GLY A 199 -5.09 -10.19 22.35
CA GLY A 199 -6.01 -11.23 22.77
C GLY A 199 -5.74 -11.50 24.23
N GLY A 200 -6.57 -10.91 25.09
CA GLY A 200 -6.58 -11.20 26.50
C GLY A 200 -6.86 -12.69 26.64
N ALA A 201 -5.82 -13.43 27.02
CA ALA A 201 -6.01 -14.74 27.62
C ALA A 201 -6.93 -14.56 28.84
N ALA A 202 -8.11 -15.16 28.77
CA ALA A 202 -8.96 -15.49 29.91
C ALA A 202 -9.64 -16.82 29.64
#